data_AF-A0A8T7KRA0-F1
#
_entry.id   AF-A0A8T7KRA0-F1
#
_cell.length_a   1.000
_cell.length_b   1.000
_cell.length_c   1.000
_cell.angle_alpha   90.00
_cell.angle_beta   90.00
_cell.angle_gamma   90.00
#
_symmetry.space_group_name_H-M   'P 1'
#
loop_
_entity.id
_entity.type
_entity.pdbx_description
1 polymer ?
#
loop_
_entity_poly.entity_id
_entity_poly.type
_entity_poly.pdbx_seq_one_letter_code
_entity_poly.pdbx_strand_id
1 'polypeptide(L)' 'MSLSPWEYLNRYRVLQSKHLSMGTNDTIGSIARQVGFKDQAYFSRVFHKMTGISPQEFRDSS' A
#
# COMPACT_ATOMS: atom_id res chain seq x y z
N MET A 1 -9.65 -13.38 17.29
CA MET A 1 -8.31 -13.15 16.70
C MET A 1 -7.93 -11.71 16.96
N SER A 2 -6.99 -11.47 17.88
CA SER A 2 -6.43 -10.14 18.14
C SER A 2 -5.45 -9.81 17.02
N LEU A 3 -5.72 -8.73 16.26
CA LEU A 3 -4.76 -8.20 15.29
C LEU A 3 -3.51 -7.74 16.05
N SER A 4 -2.34 -8.15 15.57
CA SER A 4 -1.10 -7.57 16.05
C SER A 4 -1.09 -6.07 15.76
N PRO A 5 -0.54 -5.21 16.66
CA PRO A 5 -0.35 -3.79 16.39
C PRO A 5 0.35 -3.53 15.04
N TRP A 6 1.25 -4.44 14.65
CA TRP A 6 1.93 -4.41 13.37
C TRP A 6 1.00 -4.66 12.17
N GLU A 7 0.07 -5.59 12.28
CA GLU A 7 -0.91 -5.86 11.23
C GLU A 7 -1.89 -4.70 11.06
N TYR A 8 -2.34 -4.12 12.17
CA TYR A 8 -3.17 -2.92 12.14
C TYR A 8 -2.44 -1.77 11.45
N LEU A 9 -1.18 -1.52 11.81
CA LEU A 9 -0.37 -0.47 11.20
C LEU A 9 -0.19 -0.70 9.69
N ASN A 10 0.16 -1.92 9.28
CA ASN A 10 0.28 -2.25 7.86
C ASN A 10 -1.04 -2.04 7.11
N ARG A 11 -2.18 -2.39 7.73
CA ARG A 11 -3.50 -2.18 7.16
C ARG A 11 -3.81 -0.70 6.98
N TYR A 12 -3.49 0.11 7.99
CA TYR A 12 -3.64 1.56 7.92
C TYR A 12 -2.77 2.15 6.79
N ARG A 13 -1.49 1.75 6.70
CA ARG A 13 -0.58 2.20 5.64
C ARG A 13 -1.07 1.84 4.24
N VAL A 14 -1.59 0.61 4.05
CA VAL A 14 -2.17 0.18 2.77
C VAL A 14 -3.40 1.02 2.42
N LEU A 15 -4.29 1.29 3.38
CA LEU A 15 -5.46 2.16 3.15
C LEU A 15 -5.05 3.56 2.70
N GLN A 16 -4.07 4.17 3.38
CA GLN A 16 -3.54 5.48 2.96
C GLN A 16 -2.91 5.43 1.55
N SER A 17 -2.20 4.36 1.22
CA SER A 17 -1.59 4.20 -0.10
C SER A 17 -2.62 4.15 -1.24
N LYS A 18 -3.82 3.60 -0.98
CA LYS A 18 -4.92 3.60 -1.96
C LYS A 18 -5.41 5.02 -2.23
N HIS A 19 -5.62 5.82 -1.18
CA HIS A 19 -6.04 7.21 -1.31
C HIS A 19 -5.01 8.04 -2.10
N LEU A 20 -3.73 7.87 -1.79
CA LEU A 20 -2.65 8.53 -2.53
C LEU A 20 -2.60 8.10 -4.00
N SER A 21 -2.77 6.80 -4.27
CA SER A 21 -2.73 6.27 -5.64
C SER A 21 -3.87 6.78 -6.53
N MET A 22 -5.02 7.15 -5.95
CA MET A 22 -6.15 7.75 -6.67
C MET A 22 -6.02 9.27 -6.81
N GLY A 23 -5.41 9.95 -5.82
CA GLY A 23 -5.33 11.41 -5.78
C GLY A 23 -4.08 12.01 -6.42
N THR A 24 -3.07 11.20 -6.77
CA THR A 24 -1.76 11.69 -7.21
C THR A 24 -1.22 10.91 -8.41
N ASN A 25 -0.29 11.55 -9.15
CA ASN A 25 0.51 10.89 -10.19
C ASN A 25 1.85 10.34 -9.66
N ASP A 26 1.95 10.14 -8.33
CA ASP A 26 3.15 9.60 -7.71
C ASP A 26 3.45 8.17 -8.17
N THR A 27 4.73 7.84 -8.28
CA THR A 27 5.16 6.48 -8.54
C THR A 27 4.86 5.57 -7.34
N ILE A 28 4.68 4.27 -7.60
CA ILE A 28 4.44 3.28 -6.55
C ILE A 28 5.54 3.31 -5.48
N GLY A 29 6.81 3.56 -5.87
CA GLY A 29 7.92 3.72 -4.93
C GLY A 29 7.83 5.00 -4.08
N SER A 30 7.35 6.11 -4.64
CA SER A 30 7.07 7.35 -3.89
C SER A 30 5.96 7.13 -2.87
N ILE A 31 4.85 6.51 -3.29
CA ILE A 31 3.71 6.19 -2.42
C ILE A 31 4.14 5.26 -1.27
N ALA A 32 4.93 4.21 -1.57
CA ALA A 32 5.46 3.30 -0.56
C ALA A 32 6.24 4.05 0.52
N ARG A 33 7.12 4.97 0.12
CA ARG A 33 7.88 5.83 1.04
C ARG A 33 6.98 6.77 1.84
N GLN A 34 5.98 7.40 1.20
CA GLN A 34 5.05 8.33 1.85
C GLN A 34 4.24 7.65 2.97
N VAL A 35 3.81 6.42 2.76
CA VAL A 35 3.06 5.65 3.78
C VAL A 35 3.98 4.94 4.78
N GLY A 36 5.29 5.14 4.71
CA GLY A 36 6.25 4.66 5.71
C GLY A 36 6.80 3.25 5.46
N PHE A 37 6.75 2.73 4.23
CA PHE A 37 7.53 1.56 3.83
C PHE A 37 8.91 1.99 3.35
N LYS A 38 9.95 1.31 3.84
CA LYS A 38 11.33 1.51 3.37
C LYS A 38 11.59 0.89 2.01
N ASP A 39 10.89 -0.20 1.71
CA ASP A 39 11.12 -1.01 0.52
C ASP A 39 9.83 -1.16 -0.29
N GLN A 40 9.92 -0.88 -1.59
CA GLN A 40 8.78 -0.97 -2.51
C GLN A 40 8.34 -2.42 -2.71
N ALA A 41 9.26 -3.40 -2.75
CA ALA A 41 8.88 -4.79 -2.95
C ALA A 41 8.11 -5.35 -1.74
N TYR A 42 8.51 -4.98 -0.52
CA TYR A 42 7.78 -5.29 0.70
C TYR A 42 6.40 -4.62 0.71
N PHE A 43 6.31 -3.33 0.35
CA PHE A 43 5.03 -2.66 0.19
C PHE A 43 4.12 -3.41 -0.79
N SER A 44 4.61 -3.74 -2.00
CA SER A 44 3.82 -4.45 -3.01
C SER A 44 3.32 -5.81 -2.50
N ARG A 45 4.13 -6.56 -1.74
CA ARG A 45 3.71 -7.82 -1.12
C ARG A 45 2.62 -7.61 -0.07
N VAL A 46 2.78 -6.62 0.82
CA VAL A 46 1.79 -6.32 1.87
C VAL A 46 0.49 -5.79 1.26
N PHE A 47 0.59 -4.91 0.26
CA PHE A 47 -0.54 -4.39 -0.48
C PHE A 47 -1.30 -5.52 -1.15
N HIS A 48 -0.63 -6.34 -1.97
CA HIS A 48 -1.25 -7.49 -2.64
C HIS A 48 -1.90 -8.47 -1.65
N LYS A 49 -1.23 -8.77 -0.53
CA LYS A 49 -1.81 -9.61 0.53
C LYS A 49 -3.11 -9.05 1.11
N MET A 50 -3.27 -7.72 1.15
CA MET A 50 -4.43 -7.06 1.73
C MET A 50 -5.52 -6.70 0.73
N THR A 51 -5.17 -6.49 -0.55
CA THR A 51 -6.08 -6.00 -1.59
C THR A 51 -6.41 -7.06 -2.65
N GLY A 52 -5.60 -8.11 -2.74
CA GLY A 52 -5.71 -9.15 -3.77
C GLY A 52 -5.02 -8.81 -5.10
N ILE A 53 -4.56 -7.57 -5.30
CA ILE A 53 -3.92 -7.10 -6.54
C ILE A 53 -2.71 -6.23 -6.25
N SER A 54 -1.77 -6.14 -7.19
CA SER A 54 -0.59 -5.29 -6.99
C SER A 54 -0.97 -3.80 -6.94
N PRO A 55 -0.18 -2.93 -6.29
CA PRO A 55 -0.43 -1.50 -6.28
C PRO A 55 -0.38 -0.86 -7.68
N GLN A 56 0.34 -1.48 -8.61
CA GLN A 56 0.38 -1.05 -10.01
C GLN A 56 -0.91 -1.42 -10.75
N GLU A 57 -1.42 -2.65 -10.59
CA GLU A 57 -2.72 -3.05 -11.16
C GLU A 57 -3.87 -2.23 -10.58
N PHE A 58 -3.82 -1.91 -9.29
CA PHE A 58 -4.83 -1.05 -8.64
C PHE A 58 -4.89 0.34 -9.29
N ARG A 59 -3.74 0.87 -9.71
CA ARG A 59 -3.64 2.16 -10.39
C ARG A 59 -4.07 2.10 -11.86
N ASP A 60 -3.77 1.01 -12.56
CA ASP A 60 -4.19 0.79 -13.95
C ASP A 60 -5.71 0.56 -14.08
N SER A 61 -6.33 0.08 -13.01
CA SER A 61 -7.79 -0.15 -12.94
C SER A 61 -8.61 1.12 -12.62
N SER A 62 -7.98 2.29 -12.45
CA SER A 62 -8.64 3.56 -12.08
C SER A 62 -8.62 4.58 -13.22
#